data_AF-A0A4R0P2R5-F1
#
_entry.id   AF-A0A4R0P2R5-F1
#
_cell.length_a   1.000
_cell.length_b   1.000
_cell.length_c   1.000
_cell.angle_alpha   90.00
_cell.angle_beta   90.00
_cell.angle_gamma   90.00
#
_symmetry.space_group_name_H-M   'P 1'
#
loop_
_entity.id
_entity.type
_entity.pdbx_description
1 polymer ?
#
loop_
_entity_poly.entity_id
_entity_poly.type
_entity_poly.pdbx_seq_one_letter_code
_entity_poly.pdbx_strand_id
1 'polypeptide(L)'
;MDAFDDHCSRFITADSLSTVINFLPLFALGISYFSYRKKLVNGFYFFGFALVYLLMTWINTGYLQTLSALITITILIIELPRNKLIAFFAKISFSLYLIHDIVGSRIVVLIGTLMPKNIYYKGVAFTTGLAISIGFAFAYYLFIERPFLNMAKKISYKGVE
;
A
#
# COMPACT_ATOMS: atom_id res chain seq x y z
N MET A 1 -36.06 11.60 13.17
CA MET A 1 -35.32 11.50 11.89
C MET A 1 -34.02 10.76 12.17
N ASP A 2 -34.14 9.62 12.88
CA ASP A 2 -33.02 9.01 13.63
C ASP A 2 -32.89 7.50 13.38
N ALA A 3 -33.82 6.89 12.63
CA ALA A 3 -33.78 5.47 12.27
C ALA A 3 -33.07 5.21 10.92
N PHE A 4 -32.89 6.24 10.09
CA PHE A 4 -32.25 6.11 8.78
C PHE A 4 -30.72 6.24 8.87
N ASP A 5 -30.20 6.99 9.84
CA ASP A 5 -28.75 7.13 10.10
C ASP A 5 -28.13 5.91 10.83
N ASP A 6 -28.89 5.19 11.66
CA ASP A 6 -28.38 4.01 12.39
C ASP A 6 -28.13 2.81 11.47
N HIS A 7 -28.89 2.71 10.37
CA HIS A 7 -28.69 1.65 9.37
C HIS A 7 -27.50 1.95 8.43
N CYS A 8 -27.27 3.21 8.06
CA CYS A 8 -26.18 3.56 7.14
C CYS A 8 -24.80 3.47 7.83
N SER A 9 -24.72 3.87 9.10
CA SER A 9 -23.48 3.78 9.89
C SER A 9 -23.05 2.33 10.18
N ARG A 10 -23.99 1.43 10.47
CA ARG A 10 -23.71 -0.01 10.70
C ARG A 10 -23.22 -0.76 9.46
N PHE A 11 -23.70 -0.40 8.27
CA PHE A 11 -23.22 -0.98 7.01
C PHE A 11 -21.78 -0.56 6.69
N ILE A 12 -21.39 0.69 6.97
CA ILE A 12 -20.03 1.16 6.70
C ILE A 12 -19.00 0.53 7.65
N THR A 13 -19.36 0.29 8.93
CA THR A 13 -18.41 -0.23 9.92
C THR A 13 -18.20 -1.74 9.86
N ALA A 14 -19.26 -2.53 9.67
CA ALA A 14 -19.13 -3.99 9.66
C ALA A 14 -18.44 -4.49 8.38
N ASP A 15 -18.73 -3.85 7.25
CA ASP A 15 -18.21 -4.25 5.94
C ASP A 15 -16.78 -3.75 5.69
N SER A 16 -16.40 -2.62 6.29
CA SER A 16 -14.99 -2.17 6.31
C SER A 16 -14.13 -3.02 7.24
N LEU A 17 -14.63 -3.39 8.43
CA LEU A 17 -13.90 -4.25 9.36
C LEU A 17 -13.67 -5.65 8.77
N SER A 18 -14.68 -6.25 8.15
CA SER A 18 -14.56 -7.53 7.46
C SER A 18 -13.49 -7.47 6.37
N THR A 19 -13.48 -6.38 5.59
CA THR A 19 -12.47 -6.13 4.56
C THR A 19 -11.07 -6.10 5.18
N VAL A 20 -10.84 -5.28 6.20
CA VAL A 20 -9.52 -5.19 6.86
C VAL A 20 -9.06 -6.55 7.40
N ILE A 21 -9.97 -7.30 8.05
CA ILE A 21 -9.67 -8.63 8.61
C ILE A 21 -9.33 -9.63 7.49
N ASN A 22 -10.04 -9.58 6.36
CA ASN A 22 -9.81 -10.47 5.22
C ASN A 22 -8.44 -10.24 4.57
N PHE A 23 -7.95 -8.99 4.55
CA PHE A 23 -6.62 -8.67 4.02
C PHE A 23 -5.49 -8.78 5.07
N LEU A 24 -5.81 -8.95 6.36
CA LEU A 24 -4.82 -9.07 7.43
C LEU A 24 -3.80 -10.22 7.23
N PRO A 25 -4.17 -11.42 6.74
CA PRO A 25 -3.22 -12.50 6.47
C PRO A 25 -2.14 -12.12 5.45
N LEU A 26 -2.46 -11.27 4.45
CA LEU A 26 -1.49 -10.78 3.47
C LEU A 26 -0.44 -9.88 4.13
N PHE A 27 -0.86 -9.00 5.05
CA PHE A 27 0.06 -8.19 5.83
C PHE A 27 0.92 -9.05 6.77
N ALA A 28 0.30 -10.02 7.44
CA ALA A 28 0.99 -10.95 8.34
C ALA A 28 2.07 -11.76 7.61
N LEU A 29 1.82 -12.17 6.36
CA LEU A 29 2.81 -12.84 5.50
C LEU A 29 4.05 -11.95 5.26
N GLY A 30 3.85 -10.67 4.96
CA GLY A 30 4.93 -9.70 4.80
C GLY A 30 5.73 -9.48 6.10
N ILE A 31 5.05 -9.38 7.24
CA ILE A 31 5.68 -9.23 8.56
C ILE A 31 6.49 -10.49 8.92
N SER A 32 5.96 -11.68 8.64
CA SER A 32 6.66 -12.96 8.85
C SER A 32 7.97 -13.03 8.05
N TYR A 33 7.92 -12.61 6.78
CA TYR A 33 9.13 -12.50 5.94
C TYR A 33 10.15 -11.51 6.51
N PHE A 34 9.69 -10.33 6.94
CA PHE A 34 10.56 -9.34 7.58
C PHE A 34 11.24 -9.91 8.84
N SER A 35 10.48 -10.59 9.70
CA SER A 35 11.00 -11.24 10.91
C SER A 35 12.04 -12.32 10.57
N TYR A 36 11.82 -13.10 9.51
CA TYR A 36 12.80 -14.06 9.01
C TYR A 36 14.10 -13.38 8.54
N ARG A 37 13.99 -12.31 7.74
CA ARG A 37 15.15 -11.54 7.26
C ARG A 37 15.93 -10.86 8.39
N LYS A 38 15.25 -10.48 9.47
CA LYS A 38 15.88 -9.95 10.69
C LYS A 38 16.41 -11.02 11.64
N LYS A 39 16.32 -12.31 11.28
CA LYS A 39 16.72 -13.46 12.10
C LYS A 39 16.02 -13.50 13.47
N LEU A 40 14.82 -12.93 13.57
CA LEU A 40 13.98 -13.01 14.78
C LEU A 40 13.28 -14.37 14.88
N VAL A 41 13.10 -15.06 13.75
CA VAL A 41 12.47 -16.38 13.65
C VAL A 41 13.26 -17.31 12.74
N ASN A 42 13.24 -18.60 13.03
CA ASN A 42 13.86 -19.62 12.18
C ASN A 42 13.07 -19.82 10.88
N GLY A 43 13.76 -20.30 9.84
CA GLY A 43 13.14 -20.58 8.54
C GLY A 43 11.97 -21.57 8.62
N PHE A 44 12.04 -22.57 9.50
CA PHE A 44 10.94 -23.51 9.72
C PHE A 44 9.65 -22.81 10.17
N TYR A 45 9.74 -21.92 11.16
CA TYR A 45 8.59 -21.14 11.62
C TYR A 45 8.07 -20.20 10.54
N PHE A 46 8.96 -19.59 9.75
CA PHE A 46 8.57 -18.77 8.61
C PHE A 46 7.74 -19.55 7.59
N PHE A 47 8.20 -20.72 7.14
CA PHE A 47 7.45 -21.54 6.18
C PHE A 47 6.12 -22.04 6.75
N GLY A 48 6.10 -22.42 8.03
CA GLY A 48 4.86 -22.80 8.72
C GLY A 48 3.83 -21.67 8.76
N PHE A 49 4.23 -20.48 9.22
CA PHE A 49 3.34 -19.32 9.23
C PHE A 49 2.94 -18.86 7.83
N ALA A 50 3.87 -18.87 6.87
CA ALA A 50 3.59 -18.50 5.49
C ALA A 50 2.52 -19.40 4.87
N LEU A 51 2.61 -20.72 5.08
CA LEU A 51 1.60 -21.67 4.62
C LEU A 51 0.22 -21.37 5.24
N VAL A 52 0.16 -21.15 6.55
CA VAL A 52 -1.09 -20.82 7.25
C VAL A 52 -1.70 -19.53 6.69
N TYR A 53 -0.90 -18.47 6.52
CA TYR A 53 -1.42 -17.19 6.00
C TYR A 53 -1.88 -17.27 4.54
N LEU A 54 -1.20 -18.07 3.70
CA LEU A 54 -1.64 -18.32 2.32
C LEU A 54 -2.97 -19.08 2.28
N LEU A 55 -3.15 -20.09 3.14
CA LEU A 55 -4.42 -20.81 3.25
C LEU A 55 -5.55 -19.90 3.75
N MET A 56 -5.28 -19.07 4.75
CA MET A 56 -6.26 -18.08 5.23
C MET A 56 -6.64 -17.07 4.14
N THR A 57 -5.66 -16.61 3.35
CA THR A 57 -5.90 -15.70 2.22
C THR A 57 -6.77 -16.36 1.16
N TRP A 58 -6.51 -17.62 0.84
CA TRP A 58 -7.28 -18.40 -0.13
C TRP A 58 -8.74 -18.54 0.29
N ILE A 59 -8.99 -18.84 1.57
CA ILE A 59 -10.33 -19.01 2.12
C ILE A 59 -11.09 -17.68 2.18
N ASN A 60 -10.44 -16.60 2.60
CA ASN A 60 -11.11 -15.32 2.88
C ASN A 60 -11.26 -14.40 1.67
N THR A 61 -10.27 -14.37 0.77
CA THR A 61 -10.22 -13.41 -0.35
C THR A 61 -10.25 -14.07 -1.73
N GLY A 62 -9.82 -15.33 -1.82
CA GLY A 62 -9.83 -16.12 -3.05
C GLY A 62 -8.45 -16.34 -3.67
N TYR A 63 -8.46 -16.99 -4.84
CA TYR A 63 -7.25 -17.48 -5.48
C TYR A 63 -6.40 -16.37 -6.12
N LEU A 64 -7.02 -15.30 -6.64
CA LEU A 64 -6.29 -14.20 -7.29
C LEU A 64 -5.38 -13.46 -6.32
N GLN A 65 -5.87 -13.19 -5.12
CA GLN A 65 -5.13 -12.54 -4.04
C GLN A 65 -4.06 -13.47 -3.46
N THR A 66 -4.31 -14.77 -3.42
CA THR A 66 -3.31 -15.75 -3.01
C THR A 66 -2.17 -15.85 -4.03
N LEU A 67 -2.48 -15.81 -5.32
CA LEU A 67 -1.49 -15.76 -6.39
C LEU A 67 -0.64 -14.48 -6.31
N SER A 68 -1.26 -13.32 -6.07
CA SER A 68 -0.50 -12.08 -5.89
C SER A 68 0.40 -12.13 -4.65
N ALA A 69 -0.05 -12.76 -3.57
CA ALA A 69 0.77 -13.02 -2.37
C ALA A 69 1.99 -13.88 -2.68
N LEU A 70 1.78 -14.98 -3.42
CA LEU A 70 2.85 -15.90 -3.85
C LEU A 70 3.87 -15.21 -4.75
N ILE A 71 3.41 -14.42 -5.72
CA ILE A 71 4.30 -13.64 -6.58
C ILE A 71 5.10 -12.64 -5.73
N THR A 72 4.43 -11.94 -4.81
CA THR A 72 5.08 -10.93 -3.96
C THR A 72 6.13 -11.55 -3.05
N ILE A 73 5.84 -12.66 -2.36
CA ILE A 73 6.83 -13.32 -1.49
C ILE A 73 8.00 -13.87 -2.30
N THR A 74 7.74 -14.39 -3.51
CA THR A 74 8.79 -14.86 -4.42
C THR A 74 9.73 -13.72 -4.83
N ILE A 75 9.16 -12.58 -5.23
CA ILE A 75 9.92 -11.36 -5.54
C ILE A 75 10.72 -10.89 -4.32
N LEU A 76 10.14 -10.96 -3.12
CA LEU A 76 10.83 -10.55 -1.89
C LEU A 76 12.02 -11.45 -1.54
N ILE A 77 11.90 -12.77 -1.78
CA ILE A 77 12.99 -13.74 -1.56
C ILE A 77 14.12 -13.52 -2.56
N ILE A 78 13.78 -13.15 -3.80
CA ILE A 78 14.77 -12.74 -4.80
C ILE A 78 15.39 -11.43 -4.32
N GLU A 79 16.70 -11.43 -4.05
CA GLU A 79 17.40 -10.22 -3.63
C GLU A 79 17.53 -9.27 -4.83
N LEU A 80 16.57 -8.36 -4.99
CA LEU A 80 16.64 -7.37 -6.07
C LEU A 80 17.89 -6.50 -5.89
N PRO A 81 18.69 -6.30 -6.96
CA PRO A 81 19.87 -5.46 -6.88
C PRO A 81 19.46 -4.03 -6.48
N ARG A 82 20.22 -3.45 -5.55
CA ARG A 82 19.95 -2.12 -5.00
C ARG A 82 20.22 -1.05 -6.06
N ASN A 83 19.23 -0.79 -6.92
CA ASN A 83 19.28 0.29 -7.89
C ASN A 83 18.82 1.61 -7.26
N LYS A 84 19.48 2.72 -7.62
CA LYS A 84 19.13 4.08 -7.15
C LYS A 84 17.69 4.46 -7.50
N LEU A 85 17.20 4.02 -8.66
CA LEU A 85 15.82 4.26 -9.10
C LEU A 85 14.81 3.51 -8.22
N ILE A 86 15.02 2.22 -7.97
CA ILE A 86 14.15 1.42 -7.10
C ILE A 86 14.13 2.02 -5.70
N ALA A 87 15.29 2.42 -5.17
CA ALA A 87 15.39 3.07 -3.86
C ALA A 87 14.71 4.45 -3.82
N PHE A 88 14.66 5.18 -4.95
CA PHE A 88 13.93 6.43 -5.07
C PHE A 88 12.42 6.18 -5.04
N PHE A 89 11.91 5.30 -5.91
CA PHE A 89 10.49 4.96 -5.96
C PHE A 89 9.99 4.34 -4.65
N ALA A 90 10.81 3.50 -4.00
CA ALA A 90 10.48 2.93 -2.70
C ALA A 90 10.39 3.97 -1.57
N LYS A 91 11.10 5.10 -1.67
CA LYS A 91 11.00 6.19 -0.68
C LYS A 91 9.76 7.04 -0.89
N ILE A 92 9.40 7.32 -2.15
CA ILE A 92 8.24 8.14 -2.47
C ILE A 92 6.94 7.35 -2.54
N SER A 93 6.98 6.01 -2.49
CA SER A 93 5.80 5.14 -2.68
C SER A 93 4.70 5.43 -1.66
N PHE A 94 5.06 5.71 -0.41
CA PHE A 94 4.10 6.06 0.64
C PHE A 94 3.43 7.41 0.37
N SER A 95 4.22 8.44 0.11
CA SER A 95 3.73 9.77 -0.32
C SER A 95 2.85 9.68 -1.56
N LEU A 96 3.25 8.87 -2.55
CA LEU A 96 2.51 8.64 -3.79
C LEU A 96 1.16 7.97 -3.48
N TYR A 97 1.14 6.94 -2.63
CA TYR A 97 -0.09 6.26 -2.23
C TYR A 97 -1.11 7.23 -1.61
N LEU A 98 -0.69 8.15 -0.75
CA LEU A 98 -1.60 9.12 -0.15
C LEU A 98 -2.15 10.16 -1.14
N ILE A 99 -1.33 10.58 -2.10
CA ILE A 99 -1.64 11.74 -2.95
C ILE A 99 -2.20 11.35 -4.31
N HIS A 100 -1.82 10.20 -4.86
CA HIS A 100 -2.19 9.82 -6.22
C HIS A 100 -3.70 9.70 -6.40
N ASP A 101 -4.43 9.22 -5.38
CA ASP A 101 -5.87 9.12 -5.47
C ASP A 101 -6.54 10.50 -5.37
N ILE A 102 -6.10 11.36 -4.44
CA ILE A 102 -6.70 12.69 -4.25
C ILE A 102 -6.39 13.62 -5.43
N VAL A 103 -5.14 13.65 -5.89
CA VAL A 103 -4.65 14.59 -6.91
C VAL A 103 -4.75 13.98 -8.30
N GLY A 104 -4.32 12.73 -8.47
CA GLY A 104 -4.30 12.06 -9.76
C GLY A 104 -5.71 11.83 -10.32
N SER A 105 -6.64 11.30 -9.53
CA SER A 105 -8.01 11.06 -10.01
C SER A 105 -8.69 12.36 -10.46
N ARG A 106 -8.54 13.44 -9.69
CA ARG A 106 -9.12 14.76 -9.99
C ARG A 106 -8.55 15.36 -11.27
N ILE A 107 -7.25 15.23 -11.49
CA ILE A 107 -6.59 15.72 -12.69
C ILE A 107 -7.03 14.92 -13.92
N VAL A 108 -7.09 13.59 -13.82
CA VAL A 108 -7.57 12.74 -14.93
C VAL A 108 -9.01 13.10 -15.30
N VAL A 109 -9.87 13.34 -14.31
CA VAL A 109 -11.25 13.76 -14.53
C VAL A 109 -11.31 15.15 -15.19
N LEU A 110 -10.53 16.12 -14.69
CA LEU A 110 -10.48 17.48 -15.24
C LEU A 110 -10.00 17.49 -16.71
N ILE A 111 -8.96 16.73 -17.02
CA ILE A 111 -8.46 16.63 -18.41
C ILE A 111 -9.48 15.89 -19.28
N GLY A 112 -10.13 14.86 -18.74
CA GLY A 112 -11.18 14.09 -19.40
C GLY A 112 -12.46 14.88 -19.70
N THR A 113 -12.76 15.94 -18.93
CA THR A 113 -13.88 16.85 -19.22
C THR A 113 -13.52 17.92 -20.24
N LEU A 114 -12.25 18.32 -20.32
CA LEU A 114 -11.77 19.35 -21.27
C LEU A 114 -11.42 18.77 -22.65
N MET A 115 -11.10 17.48 -22.77
CA MET A 115 -10.66 16.85 -24.01
C MET A 115 -11.74 15.97 -24.68
N PRO A 116 -11.67 15.77 -26.01
CA PRO A 116 -12.56 14.86 -26.72
C PRO A 116 -12.44 13.42 -26.21
N LYS A 117 -13.57 12.68 -26.19
CA LYS A 117 -13.68 11.29 -25.70
C LYS A 117 -13.02 10.25 -26.61
N ASN A 118 -11.83 10.52 -27.12
CA ASN A 118 -11.06 9.60 -27.95
C ASN A 118 -10.11 8.76 -27.08
N ILE A 119 -9.84 7.50 -27.48
CA ILE A 119 -9.03 6.56 -26.69
C ILE A 119 -7.61 7.10 -26.43
N TYR A 120 -7.04 7.79 -27.41
CA TYR A 120 -5.72 8.42 -27.33
C TYR A 120 -5.67 9.52 -26.25
N TYR A 121 -6.71 10.36 -26.16
CA TYR A 121 -6.78 11.42 -25.16
C TYR A 121 -6.98 10.88 -23.73
N LYS A 122 -7.66 9.73 -23.58
CA LYS A 122 -7.72 9.04 -22.28
C LYS A 122 -6.34 8.56 -21.83
N GLY A 123 -5.54 8.01 -22.75
CA GLY A 123 -4.16 7.61 -22.46
C GLY A 123 -3.29 8.79 -22.03
N VAL A 124 -3.38 9.91 -22.76
CA VAL A 124 -2.66 11.15 -22.42
C VAL A 124 -3.13 11.72 -21.08
N ALA A 125 -4.44 11.73 -20.81
CA ALA A 125 -4.98 12.18 -19.53
C ALA A 125 -4.46 11.34 -18.35
N PHE A 126 -4.37 10.02 -18.52
CA PHE A 126 -3.85 9.13 -17.49
C PHE A 126 -2.35 9.31 -17.25
N THR A 127 -1.55 9.39 -18.31
CA THR A 127 -0.09 9.58 -18.16
C THR A 127 0.26 10.95 -17.58
N THR A 128 -0.46 12.00 -17.97
CA THR A 128 -0.30 13.34 -17.39
C THR A 128 -0.75 13.39 -15.93
N GLY A 129 -1.90 12.78 -15.60
CA GLY A 129 -2.36 12.64 -14.21
C GLY A 129 -1.33 11.92 -13.34
N LEU A 130 -0.79 10.80 -13.82
CA LEU A 130 0.27 10.06 -13.12
C LEU A 130 1.54 10.88 -12.96
N ALA A 131 2.00 11.56 -14.00
CA ALA A 131 3.20 12.40 -13.95
C ALA A 131 3.04 13.53 -12.93
N ILE A 132 1.87 14.17 -12.89
CA ILE A 132 1.58 15.24 -11.92
C ILE A 132 1.48 14.64 -10.50
N SER A 133 0.84 13.48 -10.33
CA SER A 133 0.81 12.78 -9.03
C SER A 133 2.21 12.46 -8.52
N ILE A 134 3.13 11.99 -9.37
CA ILE A 134 4.52 11.74 -8.98
C ILE A 134 5.21 13.04 -8.57
N GLY A 135 5.00 14.14 -9.30
CA GLY A 135 5.53 15.45 -8.95
C GLY A 135 5.06 15.94 -7.58
N PHE A 136 3.75 15.86 -7.31
CA PHE A 136 3.18 16.24 -6.02
C PHE A 136 3.62 15.31 -4.89
N ALA A 137 3.69 14.00 -5.13
CA ALA A 137 4.20 13.04 -4.16
C ALA A 137 5.65 13.33 -3.78
N PHE A 138 6.48 13.71 -4.74
CA PHE A 138 7.87 14.11 -4.46
C PHE A 138 7.95 15.40 -3.65
N ALA A 139 7.11 16.40 -3.97
CA ALA A 139 7.01 17.62 -3.18
C ALA A 139 6.58 17.32 -1.73
N TYR A 140 5.54 16.52 -1.54
CA TYR A 140 5.06 16.10 -0.22
C TYR A 140 6.12 15.33 0.56
N TYR A 141 6.85 14.43 -0.11
CA TYR A 141 7.97 13.72 0.49
C TYR A 141 9.02 14.69 1.03
N LEU A 142 9.36 15.73 0.26
CA LEU A 142 10.39 16.70 0.64
C LEU A 142 9.93 17.64 1.77
N PHE A 143 8.69 18.14 1.69
CA PHE A 143 8.17 19.17 2.61
C PHE A 143 7.52 18.62 3.88
N ILE A 144 7.00 17.39 3.85
CA ILE A 144 6.23 16.81 4.96
C ILE A 144 6.88 15.51 5.42
N GLU A 145 7.02 14.50 4.57
CA GLU A 145 7.49 13.19 5.04
C GLU A 145 8.92 13.25 5.62
N ARG A 146 9.86 13.87 4.89
CA ARG A 146 11.26 13.99 5.32
C ARG A 146 11.45 14.76 6.63
N PRO A 147 10.86 15.96 6.86
CA PRO A 147 11.02 16.65 8.12
C PRO A 147 10.39 15.89 9.29
N PHE A 148 9.19 15.32 9.11
CA PHE A 148 8.55 14.55 10.18
C PHE A 148 9.31 13.27 10.53
N LEU A 149 9.86 12.56 9.54
CA LEU A 149 10.75 11.42 9.79
C LEU A 149 12.02 11.83 10.55
N ASN A 150 12.59 13.00 10.23
CA ASN A 150 13.74 13.53 10.96
C ASN A 150 13.39 13.94 12.39
N MET A 151 12.19 14.46 12.63
CA MET A 151 11.69 14.78 13.96
C MET A 151 11.44 13.50 14.78
N ALA A 152 10.78 12.49 14.19
CA ALA A 152 10.51 11.22 14.85
C ALA A 152 11.79 10.50 15.31
N LYS A 153 12.86 10.56 14.50
CA LYS A 153 14.17 9.99 14.86
C LYS A 153 14.85 10.68 16.05
N LYS A 154 14.48 11.93 16.37
CA LYS A 154 15.02 12.65 17.53
C LYS A 154 14.36 12.23 18.83
N ILE A 155 13.20 11.58 18.76
CA ILE A 155 12.53 11.04 19.94
C ILE A 155 13.24 9.72 20.28
N SER A 156 14.27 9.82 21.11
CA SER A 156 14.94 8.66 21.69
C SER A 156 14.00 8.02 22.71
N TYR A 157 13.61 6.77 22.45
CA TYR A 157 12.98 5.92 23.46
C TYR A 157 14.04 5.68 24.54
N LYS A 158 14.02 6.47 25.62
CA LYS A 158 14.59 6.05 26.90
C LYS A 158 13.67 4.98 27.48
N GLY A 159 13.82 3.77 26.96
CA GLY A 159 13.17 2.57 27.49
C GLY A 159 14.00 2.02 28.64
N VAL A 160 13.45 2.19 29.84
CA VAL A 160 13.64 1.46 31.10
C VAL A 160 14.37 0.11 30.95
N GLU A 161 15.51 -0.02 31.64
CA GLU A 161 16.21 -1.29 31.90
C GLU A 161 15.40 -2.22 32.80
#